data_AF-A0A6V7J7Q8-F1
#
_entry.id   AF-A0A6V7J7Q8-F1
#
_cell.length_a   1.000
_cell.length_b   1.000
_cell.length_c   1.000
_cell.angle_alpha   90.00
_cell.angle_beta   90.00
_cell.angle_gamma   90.00
#
_symmetry.space_group_name_H-M   'P 1'
#
loop_
_entity.id
_entity.type
_entity.pdbx_description
1 polymer ?
#
loop_
_entity_poly.entity_id
_entity_poly.type
_entity_poly.pdbx_seq_one_letter_code
_entity_poly.pdbx_strand_id
1 'polypeptide(L)'
;ILEARQITKQQRRQLNVHEHVAYTLLSEAGIPTPPFKVAKTSSEAAEHAKSLDTRDIVLKAQVLTGGRGVGNFKGTDIGGVVVCDT
;
A
#
# COMPACT_ATOMS: atom_id res chain seq x y z
N ILE A 1 -16.06 8.02 -49.06
CA ILE A 1 -14.73 8.19 -48.43
C ILE A 1 -14.78 7.38 -47.15
N LEU A 2 -14.07 6.24 -47.09
CA LEU A 2 -14.02 5.38 -45.91
C LEU A 2 -12.84 5.85 -45.05
N GLU A 3 -13.12 6.44 -43.89
CA GLU A 3 -12.07 6.79 -42.93
C GLU A 3 -11.51 5.52 -42.29
N ALA A 4 -10.18 5.37 -42.35
CA ALA A 4 -9.49 4.30 -41.66
C ALA A 4 -9.54 4.54 -40.15
N ARG A 5 -10.11 3.60 -39.39
CA ARG A 5 -10.02 3.56 -37.93
C ARG A 5 -8.56 3.48 -37.52
N GLN A 6 -8.03 4.54 -36.92
CA GLN A 6 -6.73 4.50 -36.25
C GLN A 6 -6.82 3.53 -35.06
N ILE A 7 -6.16 2.38 -35.16
CA ILE A 7 -5.99 1.48 -34.01
C ILE A 7 -4.84 2.02 -33.17
N THR A 8 -5.13 2.88 -32.21
CA THR A 8 -4.13 3.35 -31.24
C THR A 8 -3.77 2.19 -30.32
N LYS A 9 -2.52 1.70 -30.41
CA LYS A 9 -2.02 0.64 -29.52
C LYS A 9 -1.87 1.24 -28.11
N GLN A 10 -2.85 0.99 -27.25
CA GLN A 10 -2.82 1.47 -25.88
C GLN A 10 -1.59 0.92 -25.14
N GLN A 11 -0.84 1.81 -24.49
CA GLN A 11 0.30 1.42 -23.67
C GLN A 11 -0.18 0.50 -22.56
N ARG A 12 0.31 -0.75 -22.54
CA ARG A 12 0.13 -1.65 -21.39
C ARG A 12 1.17 -1.28 -20.34
N ARG A 13 0.72 -0.79 -19.19
CA ARG A 13 1.61 -0.54 -18.03
C ARG A 13 1.76 -1.84 -17.24
N GLN A 14 2.91 -2.48 -17.38
CA GLN A 14 3.30 -3.65 -16.58
C GLN A 14 4.07 -3.20 -15.33
N LEU A 15 3.48 -2.30 -14.55
CA LEU A 15 4.11 -1.75 -13.36
C LEU A 15 3.15 -1.83 -12.18
N ASN A 16 3.52 -2.61 -11.18
CA ASN A 16 2.92 -2.57 -9.85
C ASN A 16 3.96 -1.98 -8.91
N VAL A 17 3.57 -0.98 -8.14
CA VAL A 17 4.37 -0.44 -7.05
C VAL A 17 3.72 -0.79 -5.72
N HIS A 18 4.51 -0.85 -4.66
CA HIS A 18 3.98 -1.05 -3.32
C HIS A 18 3.10 0.13 -2.87
N GLU A 19 2.20 -0.12 -1.93
CA GLU A 19 1.26 0.90 -1.42
C GLU A 19 2.00 2.15 -0.91
N HIS A 20 3.08 1.96 -0.16
CA HIS A 20 3.86 3.09 0.36
C HIS A 20 4.48 3.96 -0.76
N VAL A 21 4.93 3.36 -1.87
CA VAL A 21 5.48 4.11 -3.01
C VAL A 21 4.39 4.95 -3.67
N ALA A 22 3.20 4.38 -3.86
CA ALA A 22 2.07 5.12 -4.41
C ALA A 22 1.67 6.28 -3.48
N TYR A 23 1.62 6.06 -2.16
CA TYR A 23 1.31 7.13 -1.21
C TYR A 23 2.38 8.21 -1.12
N THR A 24 3.67 7.86 -1.21
CA THR A 24 4.76 8.85 -1.30
C THR A 24 4.55 9.74 -2.52
N LEU A 25 4.35 9.16 -3.71
CA LEU A 25 4.16 9.92 -4.94
C LEU A 25 2.93 10.83 -4.90
N LEU A 26 1.81 10.36 -4.35
CA LEU A 26 0.60 11.15 -4.19
C LEU A 26 0.82 12.31 -3.21
N SER A 27 1.44 12.04 -2.06
CA SER A 27 1.75 13.05 -1.05
C SER A 27 2.70 14.12 -1.57
N GLU A 28 3.76 13.73 -2.29
CA GLU A 28 4.72 14.65 -2.93
C GLU A 28 4.07 15.51 -4.00
N ALA A 29 3.03 15.00 -4.67
CA ALA A 29 2.21 15.76 -5.62
C ALA A 29 1.14 16.65 -4.95
N GLY A 30 1.10 16.73 -3.61
CA GLY A 30 0.12 17.51 -2.86
C GLY A 30 -1.28 16.89 -2.80
N ILE A 31 -1.42 15.60 -3.17
CA ILE A 31 -2.68 14.86 -3.05
C ILE A 31 -2.76 14.30 -1.62
N PRO A 32 -3.84 14.58 -0.87
CA PRO A 32 -3.97 14.08 0.50
C PRO A 32 -3.90 12.55 0.58
N THR A 33 -3.05 12.06 1.49
CA THR A 33 -2.93 10.64 1.84
C THR A 33 -2.93 10.49 3.37
N PRO A 34 -3.30 9.32 3.91
CA PRO A 34 -3.13 9.05 5.33
C PRO A 34 -1.65 9.14 5.73
N PRO A 35 -1.31 9.67 6.92
CA PRO A 35 0.06 9.62 7.40
C PRO A 35 0.50 8.16 7.56
N PHE A 36 1.70 7.85 7.10
CA PHE A 36 2.24 6.49 7.15
C PHE A 36 3.75 6.50 7.39
N LYS A 37 4.26 5.36 7.86
CA LYS A 37 5.69 5.06 7.93
C LYS A 37 5.92 3.63 7.46
N VAL A 38 7.12 3.36 6.93
CA VAL A 38 7.51 2.02 6.46
C VAL A 38 8.52 1.44 7.43
N ALA A 39 8.19 0.28 8.00
CA ALA A 39 9.08 -0.47 8.87
C ALA A 39 9.63 -1.71 8.15
N LYS A 40 10.91 -2.01 8.37
CA LYS A 40 11.59 -3.24 7.93
C LYS A 40 11.83 -4.20 9.08
N THR A 41 11.70 -3.73 10.32
CA THR A 41 11.82 -4.54 11.54
C THR A 41 10.62 -4.35 12.45
N SER A 42 10.42 -5.28 13.39
CA SER A 42 9.37 -5.17 14.40
C SER A 42 9.59 -3.99 15.37
N SER A 43 10.85 -3.67 15.70
CA SER A 43 11.19 -2.51 16.54
C SER A 43 10.78 -1.21 15.87
N GLU A 44 11.13 -1.05 14.60
CA GLU A 44 10.73 0.12 13.80
C GLU A 44 9.20 0.25 13.73
N ALA A 45 8.49 -0.87 13.55
CA ALA A 45 7.02 -0.85 13.53
C ALA A 45 6.43 -0.32 14.84
N ALA A 46 6.94 -0.80 15.99
CA ALA A 46 6.49 -0.35 17.32
C ALA A 46 6.84 1.12 17.59
N GLU A 47 8.05 1.56 17.23
CA GLU A 47 8.47 2.96 17.34
C GLU A 47 7.64 3.87 16.45
N HIS A 48 7.37 3.44 15.22
CA HIS A 48 6.55 4.19 14.28
C HIS A 48 5.10 4.31 14.74
N ALA A 49 4.51 3.23 15.26
CA ALA A 49 3.16 3.25 15.81
C ALA A 49 3.04 4.28 16.94
N LYS A 50 3.98 4.28 17.89
CA LYS A 50 4.02 5.28 18.97
C LYS A 50 4.15 6.70 18.45
N SER A 51 4.96 6.91 17.41
CA SER A 51 5.19 8.25 16.85
C SER A 51 4.02 8.82 16.05
N LEU A 52 3.03 8.01 15.67
CA LEU A 52 1.82 8.48 14.99
C LEU A 52 0.80 9.10 15.95
N ASP A 53 1.00 8.95 17.26
CA ASP A 53 0.18 9.54 18.34
C ASP A 53 -1.34 9.38 18.12
N THR A 54 -1.74 8.16 17.73
CA THR A 54 -3.13 7.81 17.46
C THR A 54 -3.41 6.37 17.89
N ARG A 55 -4.66 6.11 18.24
CA ARG A 55 -5.16 4.76 18.57
C ARG A 55 -5.73 4.03 17.35
N ASP A 56 -5.92 4.73 16.24
CA ASP A 56 -6.44 4.17 15.00
C ASP A 56 -5.29 3.93 14.02
N ILE A 57 -4.58 2.81 14.22
CA ILE A 57 -3.42 2.43 13.41
C ILE A 57 -3.74 1.15 12.66
N VAL A 58 -3.33 1.09 11.40
CA VAL A 58 -3.42 -0.13 10.59
C VAL A 58 -2.04 -0.58 10.16
N LEU A 59 -1.63 -1.76 10.61
CA LEU A 59 -0.40 -2.41 10.15
C LEU A 59 -0.71 -3.22 8.88
N LYS A 60 -0.01 -2.91 7.78
CA LYS A 60 -0.24 -3.50 6.46
C LYS A 60 1.01 -4.12 5.86
N ALA A 61 0.93 -5.41 5.53
CA ALA A 61 1.96 -6.10 4.78
C ALA A 61 2.15 -5.46 3.39
N GLN A 62 3.41 -5.17 3.04
CA GLN A 62 3.77 -4.62 1.74
C GLN A 62 4.06 -5.74 0.74
N VAL A 63 3.06 -6.10 -0.07
CA VAL A 63 3.17 -7.11 -1.13
C VAL A 63 2.46 -6.64 -2.39
N LEU A 64 2.91 -7.07 -3.57
CA LEU A 64 2.32 -6.71 -4.88
C LEU A 64 1.13 -7.64 -5.22
N THR A 65 0.17 -7.73 -4.30
CA THR A 65 -1.06 -8.49 -4.50
C THR A 65 -2.21 -7.90 -3.68
N GLY A 66 -3.43 -8.12 -4.16
CA GLY A 66 -4.66 -7.86 -3.41
C GLY A 66 -4.92 -8.95 -2.34
N GLY A 67 -6.06 -8.86 -1.65
CA GLY A 67 -6.51 -9.92 -0.73
C GLY A 67 -5.74 -10.02 0.60
N ARG A 68 -4.90 -9.02 0.94
CA ARG A 68 -4.09 -9.02 2.16
C ARG A 68 -4.92 -9.13 3.46
N GLY A 69 -6.13 -8.56 3.49
CA GLY A 69 -7.01 -8.62 4.67
C GLY A 69 -7.67 -9.98 4.90
N VAL A 70 -7.73 -10.85 3.89
CA VAL A 70 -8.29 -12.20 3.99
C VAL A 70 -7.22 -13.29 3.94
N GLY A 71 -5.97 -12.92 3.63
CA GLY A 71 -4.83 -13.84 3.57
C GLY A 71 -4.06 -13.86 4.88
N ASN A 72 -3.49 -15.01 5.21
CA ASN A 72 -2.75 -15.25 6.45
C ASN A 72 -1.27 -15.53 6.20
N PHE A 73 -0.42 -15.18 7.17
CA PHE A 73 0.97 -15.62 7.17
C PHE A 73 1.05 -17.14 7.38
N LYS A 74 2.09 -17.77 6.83
CA LYS A 74 2.24 -19.23 6.87
C LYS A 74 2.29 -19.75 8.31
N GLY A 75 1.36 -20.63 8.64
CA GLY A 75 1.29 -21.27 9.97
C GLY A 75 0.73 -20.39 11.08
N THR A 76 0.06 -19.29 10.74
CA THR A 76 -0.62 -18.42 11.70
C THR A 76 -2.01 -18.02 11.20
N ASP A 77 -2.83 -17.52 12.10
CA ASP A 77 -4.12 -16.87 11.77
C ASP A 77 -3.98 -15.34 11.65
N ILE A 78 -2.74 -14.85 11.51
CA ILE A 78 -2.45 -13.42 11.42
C ILE A 78 -2.63 -12.97 9.97
N GLY A 79 -3.53 -12.01 9.77
CA GLY A 79 -3.81 -11.41 8.47
C GLY A 79 -2.72 -10.44 7.99
N GLY A 80 -2.70 -10.14 6.69
CA GLY A 80 -1.82 -9.13 6.09
C GLY A 80 -2.25 -7.67 6.29
N VAL A 81 -3.43 -7.43 6.88
CA VAL A 81 -3.95 -6.12 7.29
C VAL A 81 -4.58 -6.28 8.67
N VAL A 82 -4.07 -5.54 9.66
CA VAL A 82 -4.51 -5.65 11.06
C VAL A 82 -4.69 -4.25 11.64
N VAL A 83 -5.76 -4.04 12.39
CA VAL A 83 -5.95 -2.83 13.21
C VAL A 83 -5.19 -3.03 14.51
N CYS A 84 -4.37 -2.05 14.89
CA CYS A 84 -3.49 -2.12 16.04
C CYS A 84 -3.81 -0.96 17.00
N ASP A 85 -3.74 -1.26 18.29
CA ASP A 85 -3.60 -0.27 19.35
C ASP A 85 -2.10 -0.02 19.65
N THR A 86 -1.84 1.10 20.33
CA THR A 86 -0.49 1.52 20.78
C THR A 86 -0.19 1.11 22.20
#